data_AF-A0A8V0Z749-F1
#
_entry.id   AF-A0A8V0Z749-F1
#
_cell.length_a   1.000
_cell.length_b   1.000
_cell.length_c   1.000
_cell.angle_alpha   90.00
_cell.angle_beta   90.00
_cell.angle_gamma   90.00
#
_symmetry.space_group_name_H-M   'P 1'
#
loop_
_entity.id
_entity.type
_entity.pdbx_description
1 polymer ?
#
loop_
_entity_poly.entity_id
_entity_poly.type
_entity_poly.pdbx_seq_one_letter_code
_entity_poly.pdbx_strand_id
1 'polypeptide(L)'
;MLCRRAPPAPAMALQPISLLSLVLAWGCVASSSLWHTAVAPPQDLQITDPGLLGSLDIEWKPPPNIQTSNGCTVKYKCEYRNAGDREWKVIFTRKLKLRVGFDLSRTAEVKVQTLLKGWCTNDVEVQSEWLYATFRVPLQGKLESEVQNFHCIYHDWEYLKCTWQPGLLAPRGVNYGLYYWYEGLEHTVQCDHYIQDHGVNMGCMLQNLSQAEYKDLSICVNGSVAATLLRPLYATLRLHNLAKPSPPQQLVVSMSAAEELRVVWSPPGGQTPPQCLEYESVSTQVETAFTISRANRSRVSCVRVRGRTNNFCADEGFWSEWTQECFSVSRKEVKQLFILIPVILGLSSSLLIFTLIGQCKKKSPAGKPSHTLVGC
;
A
#
# COMPACT_ATOMS: atom_id res chain seq x y z
N MET A 1 -5.46 -85.92 2.57
CA MET A 1 -5.86 -87.34 2.61
C MET A 1 -7.20 -87.46 1.92
N LEU A 2 -7.28 -88.35 0.92
CA LEU A 2 -8.47 -89.04 0.35
C LEU A 2 -9.70 -88.18 -0.01
N CYS A 3 -10.41 -88.33 -1.11
CA CYS A 3 -10.33 -89.11 -2.35
C CYS A 3 -11.66 -88.76 -3.04
N ARG A 4 -11.70 -88.63 -4.38
CA ARG A 4 -12.66 -89.38 -5.23
C ARG A 4 -12.52 -88.97 -6.70
N ARG A 5 -12.18 -89.99 -7.49
CA ARG A 5 -12.32 -90.07 -8.96
C ARG A 5 -13.80 -90.29 -9.34
N ALA A 6 -14.25 -89.54 -10.36
CA ALA A 6 -14.87 -89.94 -11.66
C ALA A 6 -16.04 -90.96 -11.70
N PRO A 7 -16.92 -91.07 -12.74
CA PRO A 7 -16.78 -90.75 -14.18
C PRO A 7 -18.10 -90.21 -14.84
N PRO A 8 -18.49 -90.57 -16.09
CA PRO A 8 -18.22 -89.89 -17.37
C PRO A 8 -19.45 -89.17 -17.99
N ALA A 9 -19.21 -88.44 -19.08
CA ALA A 9 -20.23 -87.79 -19.92
C ALA A 9 -21.05 -88.79 -20.76
N PRO A 10 -22.32 -88.47 -21.09
CA PRO A 10 -22.96 -88.94 -22.30
C PRO A 10 -23.19 -87.80 -23.32
N ALA A 11 -23.27 -88.23 -24.57
CA ALA A 11 -23.16 -87.44 -25.79
C ALA A 11 -24.43 -86.67 -26.19
N MET A 12 -24.18 -85.72 -27.10
CA MET A 12 -25.12 -84.91 -27.88
C MET A 12 -26.35 -85.67 -28.42
N ALA A 13 -27.50 -85.00 -28.33
CA ALA A 13 -28.56 -85.10 -29.33
C ALA A 13 -28.92 -83.67 -29.76
N LEU A 14 -28.71 -83.36 -31.04
CA LEU A 14 -29.10 -82.10 -31.67
C LEU A 14 -30.62 -82.09 -31.92
N GLN A 15 -31.29 -81.01 -31.53
CA GLN A 15 -32.52 -80.54 -32.18
C GLN A 15 -32.41 -79.03 -32.44
N PRO A 16 -32.89 -78.54 -33.60
CA PRO A 16 -32.61 -77.19 -34.06
C PRO A 16 -33.57 -76.20 -33.40
N ILE A 17 -33.05 -75.32 -32.54
CA ILE A 17 -33.84 -74.22 -32.00
C ILE A 17 -33.67 -73.00 -32.90
N SER A 18 -34.81 -72.59 -33.44
CA SER A 18 -35.14 -71.40 -34.21
C SER A 18 -34.32 -70.15 -33.81
N LEU A 19 -33.74 -69.52 -34.83
CA LEU A 19 -32.82 -68.39 -34.80
C LEU A 19 -33.50 -67.02 -34.56
N LEU A 20 -34.61 -66.97 -33.81
CA LEU A 20 -35.48 -65.78 -33.75
C LEU A 20 -35.68 -65.13 -32.38
N SER A 21 -34.94 -65.54 -31.34
CA SER A 21 -35.19 -65.02 -29.97
C SER A 21 -33.99 -64.38 -29.28
N LEU A 22 -32.91 -64.02 -30.00
CA LEU A 22 -31.71 -63.41 -29.41
C LEU A 22 -31.42 -61.96 -29.83
N VAL A 23 -32.40 -61.24 -30.39
CA VAL A 23 -32.19 -59.89 -30.95
C VAL A 23 -32.75 -58.74 -30.07
N LEU A 24 -33.39 -59.01 -28.92
CA LEU A 24 -34.05 -57.95 -28.13
C LEU A 24 -33.53 -57.74 -26.71
N ALA A 25 -32.28 -58.12 -26.41
CA ALA A 25 -31.65 -57.83 -25.11
C ALA A 25 -30.28 -57.14 -25.19
N TRP A 26 -29.88 -56.63 -26.37
CA TRP A 26 -28.70 -55.76 -26.55
C TRP A 26 -29.11 -54.33 -26.94
N GLY A 27 -30.22 -53.86 -26.38
CA GLY A 27 -30.64 -52.47 -26.46
C GLY A 27 -30.21 -51.70 -25.22
N CYS A 28 -29.34 -50.71 -25.40
CA CYS A 28 -29.04 -49.61 -24.48
C CYS A 28 -28.10 -49.89 -23.30
N VAL A 29 -26.86 -50.33 -23.58
CA VAL A 29 -25.68 -49.75 -22.91
C VAL A 29 -24.71 -49.24 -23.99
N ALA A 30 -25.26 -48.51 -24.96
CA ALA A 30 -24.45 -47.67 -25.83
C ALA A 30 -24.28 -46.34 -25.12
N SER A 31 -23.15 -46.22 -24.40
CA SER A 31 -22.42 -44.97 -24.20
C SER A 31 -23.30 -43.73 -24.05
N SER A 32 -23.67 -43.43 -22.80
CA SER A 32 -23.67 -42.03 -22.39
C SER A 32 -22.23 -41.53 -22.57
N SER A 33 -21.88 -41.14 -23.80
CA SER A 33 -20.81 -40.19 -23.98
C SER A 33 -21.26 -38.97 -23.19
N LEU A 34 -20.70 -38.78 -22.00
CA LEU A 34 -20.69 -37.47 -21.41
C LEU A 34 -19.95 -36.64 -22.46
N TRP A 35 -20.65 -35.71 -23.12
CA TRP A 35 -20.01 -34.74 -23.99
C TRP A 35 -19.17 -33.84 -23.07
N HIS A 36 -18.00 -34.34 -22.64
CA HIS A 36 -16.94 -33.45 -22.22
C HIS A 36 -16.53 -32.73 -23.49
N THR A 37 -17.12 -31.55 -23.72
CA THR A 37 -16.73 -30.63 -24.79
C THR A 37 -15.30 -30.19 -24.52
N ALA A 38 -14.33 -31.06 -24.79
CA ALA A 38 -12.92 -30.80 -24.52
C ALA A 38 -12.44 -29.67 -25.43
N VAL A 39 -11.91 -28.61 -24.83
CA VAL A 39 -11.29 -27.51 -25.56
C VAL A 39 -9.78 -27.72 -25.63
N ALA A 40 -9.21 -27.55 -26.82
CA ALA A 40 -7.77 -27.71 -27.02
C ALA A 40 -6.97 -26.59 -26.33
N PRO A 41 -5.74 -26.88 -25.86
CA PRO A 41 -4.88 -25.87 -25.27
C PRO A 41 -4.33 -24.89 -26.31
N PRO A 42 -3.84 -23.72 -25.88
CA PRO A 42 -3.10 -22.81 -26.75
C PRO A 42 -1.84 -23.47 -27.32
N GLN A 43 -1.24 -22.86 -28.33
CA GLN A 43 -0.02 -23.35 -28.98
C GLN A 43 1.11 -22.32 -28.87
N ASP A 44 2.35 -22.77 -29.04
CA ASP A 44 3.53 -21.90 -29.18
C ASP A 44 3.63 -20.80 -28.12
N LEU A 45 3.47 -21.14 -26.83
CA LEU A 45 3.70 -20.18 -25.74
C LEU A 45 5.18 -19.80 -25.69
N GLN A 46 5.45 -18.52 -25.88
CA GLN A 46 6.79 -17.94 -25.85
C GLN A 46 6.85 -16.77 -24.87
N ILE A 47 8.00 -16.64 -24.23
CA ILE A 47 8.34 -15.51 -23.36
C ILE A 47 9.58 -14.85 -23.95
N THR A 48 9.49 -13.55 -24.22
CA THR A 48 10.56 -12.78 -24.88
C THR A 48 10.90 -11.55 -24.06
N ASP A 49 12.19 -11.21 -23.99
CA ASP A 49 12.68 -10.00 -23.33
C ASP A 49 12.93 -8.89 -24.37
N PRO A 50 12.10 -7.84 -24.40
CA PRO A 50 12.31 -6.69 -25.27
C PRO A 50 13.42 -5.75 -24.77
N GLY A 51 14.11 -6.07 -23.68
CA GLY A 51 15.14 -5.22 -23.06
C GLY A 51 14.55 -4.18 -22.10
N LEU A 52 13.34 -4.41 -21.58
CA LEU A 52 12.58 -3.44 -20.78
C LEU A 52 12.62 -3.75 -19.28
N LEU A 53 13.81 -4.11 -18.80
CA LEU A 53 14.16 -4.27 -17.37
C LEU A 53 13.25 -5.22 -16.57
N GLY A 54 12.70 -6.25 -17.23
CA GLY A 54 11.81 -7.23 -16.61
C GLY A 54 10.37 -7.18 -17.10
N SER A 55 10.00 -6.19 -17.91
CA SER A 55 8.73 -6.20 -18.64
C SER A 55 8.80 -7.14 -19.85
N LEU A 56 8.43 -8.40 -19.65
CA LEU A 56 8.51 -9.47 -20.65
C LEU A 56 7.25 -9.56 -21.50
N ASP A 57 7.43 -9.90 -22.78
CA ASP A 57 6.36 -10.18 -23.73
C ASP A 57 6.02 -11.69 -23.68
N ILE A 58 4.78 -12.00 -23.32
CA ILE A 58 4.21 -13.36 -23.32
C ILE A 58 3.27 -13.47 -24.51
N GLU A 59 3.53 -14.41 -25.40
CA GLU A 59 2.77 -14.59 -26.64
C GLU A 59 2.43 -16.08 -26.86
N TRP A 60 1.24 -16.36 -27.39
CA TRP A 60 0.82 -17.71 -27.77
C TRP A 60 -0.10 -17.67 -28.99
N LYS A 61 -0.22 -18.82 -29.66
CA LYS A 61 -1.16 -19.04 -30.76
C LYS A 61 -2.47 -19.65 -30.26
N PRO A 62 -3.60 -19.39 -30.96
CA PRO A 62 -4.87 -19.98 -30.59
C PRO A 62 -4.84 -21.51 -30.78
N PRO A 63 -5.70 -22.24 -30.05
CA PRO A 63 -5.91 -23.66 -30.27
C PRO A 63 -6.26 -24.03 -31.72
N PRO A 64 -5.88 -25.23 -32.18
CA PRO A 64 -6.22 -25.69 -33.53
C PRO A 64 -7.74 -25.87 -33.65
N ASN A 65 -8.29 -25.59 -34.84
CA ASN A 65 -9.73 -25.74 -35.15
C ASN A 65 -10.69 -24.88 -34.32
N ILE A 66 -10.28 -23.70 -33.85
CA ILE A 66 -11.21 -22.72 -33.30
C ILE A 66 -12.14 -22.23 -34.42
N GLN A 67 -13.33 -22.83 -34.49
CA GLN A 67 -14.44 -22.31 -35.26
C GLN A 67 -15.10 -21.20 -34.44
N THR A 68 -14.61 -19.97 -34.62
CA THR A 68 -15.23 -18.73 -34.10
C THR A 68 -16.67 -18.51 -34.60
N SER A 69 -17.16 -19.38 -35.50
CA SER A 69 -18.52 -19.40 -36.05
C SER A 69 -19.60 -19.98 -35.11
N ASN A 70 -19.25 -20.56 -33.96
CA ASN A 70 -20.19 -21.40 -33.19
C ASN A 70 -20.84 -20.71 -31.97
N GLY A 71 -20.94 -19.37 -31.96
CA GLY A 71 -21.61 -18.62 -30.88
C GLY A 71 -20.94 -18.72 -29.51
N CYS A 72 -19.68 -19.16 -29.47
CA CYS A 72 -18.90 -19.33 -28.25
C CYS A 72 -17.81 -18.27 -28.11
N THR A 73 -17.59 -17.84 -26.87
CA THR A 73 -16.51 -16.93 -26.51
C THR A 73 -15.28 -17.72 -26.09
N VAL A 74 -14.16 -17.51 -26.79
CA VAL A 74 -12.84 -17.97 -26.37
C VAL A 74 -12.20 -16.89 -25.50
N LYS A 75 -11.69 -17.30 -24.33
CA LYS A 75 -10.81 -16.51 -23.45
C LYS A 75 -9.59 -17.36 -23.10
N TYR A 76 -8.58 -16.71 -22.56
CA TYR A 76 -7.38 -17.34 -22.03
C TYR A 76 -7.24 -16.96 -20.56
N LYS A 77 -6.89 -17.94 -19.74
CA LYS A 77 -6.43 -17.74 -18.37
C LYS A 77 -4.93 -17.88 -18.38
N CYS A 78 -4.23 -16.77 -18.19
CA CYS A 78 -2.78 -16.71 -18.04
C CYS A 78 -2.45 -16.57 -16.56
N GLU A 79 -1.63 -17.47 -16.04
CA GLU A 79 -1.06 -17.40 -14.70
C GLU A 79 0.45 -17.22 -14.82
N TYR A 80 1.00 -16.26 -14.08
CA TYR A 80 2.43 -15.99 -14.06
C TYR A 80 2.95 -15.66 -12.64
N ARG A 81 4.23 -15.94 -12.41
CA ARG A 81 4.95 -15.57 -11.19
C ARG A 81 6.47 -15.61 -11.40
N ASN A 82 7.22 -15.07 -10.46
CA ASN A 82 8.62 -15.39 -10.34
C ASN A 82 8.79 -16.68 -9.50
N ALA A 83 9.78 -17.51 -9.85
CA ALA A 83 10.05 -18.75 -9.13
C ALA A 83 10.30 -18.47 -7.64
N GLY A 84 9.62 -19.25 -6.78
CA GLY A 84 9.62 -19.09 -5.33
C GLY A 84 8.47 -18.24 -4.78
N ASP A 85 7.74 -17.50 -5.61
CA ASP A 85 6.52 -16.82 -5.17
C ASP A 85 5.43 -17.85 -4.82
N ARG A 86 4.73 -17.61 -3.71
CA ARG A 86 3.66 -18.51 -3.24
C ARG A 86 2.41 -18.44 -4.12
N GLU A 87 2.09 -17.24 -4.59
CA GLU A 87 0.85 -16.97 -5.32
C GLU A 87 1.13 -16.73 -6.82
N TRP A 88 0.19 -17.17 -7.64
CA TRP A 88 0.18 -16.89 -9.07
C TRP A 88 -0.66 -15.64 -9.34
N LYS A 89 -0.11 -14.70 -10.11
CA LYS A 89 -0.89 -13.60 -10.66
C LYS A 89 -1.71 -14.12 -11.84
N VAL A 90 -2.99 -13.76 -11.89
CA VAL A 90 -3.95 -14.31 -12.88
C VAL A 90 -4.47 -13.20 -13.77
N ILE A 91 -4.46 -13.43 -15.09
CA ILE A 91 -5.04 -12.54 -16.10
C ILE A 91 -6.00 -13.34 -16.97
N PHE A 92 -7.23 -12.85 -17.08
CA PHE A 92 -8.21 -13.33 -18.06
C PHE A 92 -8.22 -12.39 -19.26
N THR A 93 -7.97 -12.90 -20.46
CA THR A 93 -7.84 -12.06 -21.65
C THR A 93 -8.38 -12.76 -22.91
N ARG A 94 -8.73 -11.98 -23.92
CA ARG A 94 -8.95 -12.47 -25.30
C ARG A 94 -7.74 -12.22 -26.19
N LYS A 95 -6.76 -11.42 -25.71
CA LYS A 95 -5.52 -11.14 -26.43
C LYS A 95 -4.66 -12.40 -26.47
N LEU A 96 -3.84 -12.49 -27.51
CA LEU A 96 -2.84 -13.55 -27.70
C LEU A 96 -1.44 -13.13 -27.27
N LYS A 97 -1.28 -11.86 -26.91
CA LYS A 97 -0.04 -11.26 -26.43
C LYS A 97 -0.32 -10.40 -25.20
N LEU A 98 0.53 -10.51 -24.21
CA LEU A 98 0.54 -9.74 -22.97
C LEU A 98 1.96 -9.23 -22.69
N ARG A 99 2.07 -8.09 -22.02
CA ARG A 99 3.31 -7.63 -21.41
C ARG A 99 3.11 -7.56 -19.90
N VAL A 100 3.97 -8.21 -19.14
CA VAL A 100 3.89 -8.25 -17.67
C VAL A 100 5.29 -8.14 -17.05
N GLY A 101 5.36 -7.55 -15.85
CA GLY A 101 6.62 -7.35 -15.13
C GLY A 101 7.07 -8.57 -14.31
N PHE A 102 8.36 -8.88 -14.40
CA PHE A 102 9.05 -9.91 -13.62
C PHE A 102 10.34 -9.36 -13.02
N ASP A 103 10.72 -9.89 -11.87
CA ASP A 103 12.07 -9.77 -11.33
C ASP A 103 13.02 -10.71 -12.10
N LEU A 104 13.91 -10.15 -12.94
CA LEU A 104 14.84 -10.93 -13.76
C LEU A 104 15.97 -11.59 -12.97
N SER A 105 16.10 -11.34 -11.66
CA SER A 105 17.03 -12.09 -10.81
C SER A 105 16.61 -13.56 -10.64
N ARG A 106 15.33 -13.86 -10.89
CA ARG A 106 14.72 -15.18 -10.73
C ARG A 106 14.11 -15.67 -12.06
N THR A 107 13.84 -16.97 -12.13
CA THR A 107 13.13 -17.56 -13.28
C THR A 107 11.70 -17.03 -13.34
N ALA A 108 11.27 -16.54 -14.51
CA ALA A 108 9.88 -16.24 -14.80
C ALA A 108 9.16 -17.54 -15.18
N GLU A 109 8.02 -17.81 -14.55
CA GLU A 109 7.18 -18.98 -14.81
C GLU A 109 5.83 -18.51 -15.33
N VAL A 110 5.38 -19.08 -16.46
CA VAL A 110 4.10 -18.74 -17.09
C VAL A 110 3.38 -20.01 -17.48
N LYS A 111 2.06 -20.02 -17.27
CA LYS A 111 1.18 -21.04 -17.82
C LYS A 111 -0.10 -20.42 -18.36
N VAL A 112 -0.60 -20.97 -19.46
CA VAL A 112 -1.80 -20.50 -20.13
C VAL A 112 -2.73 -21.65 -20.45
N GLN A 113 -4.03 -21.44 -20.28
CA GLN A 113 -5.06 -22.38 -20.72
C GLN A 113 -6.19 -21.64 -21.46
N THR A 114 -6.86 -22.36 -22.35
CA THR A 114 -8.06 -21.90 -23.05
C THR A 114 -9.27 -22.05 -22.14
N LEU A 115 -10.12 -21.03 -22.13
CA LEU A 115 -11.45 -21.05 -21.54
C LEU A 115 -12.48 -20.87 -22.65
N LEU A 116 -13.45 -21.77 -22.73
CA LEU A 116 -14.53 -21.72 -23.71
C LEU A 116 -15.86 -21.66 -22.98
N LYS A 117 -16.68 -20.66 -23.32
CA LYS A 117 -18.04 -20.53 -22.79
C LYS A 117 -19.00 -19.99 -23.84
N GLY A 118 -20.17 -20.61 -23.95
CA GLY A 118 -21.30 -20.13 -24.75
C GLY A 118 -22.18 -21.29 -25.19
N TRP A 119 -22.92 -21.11 -26.29
CA TRP A 119 -23.86 -22.12 -26.77
C TRP A 119 -23.21 -23.47 -27.11
N CYS A 120 -21.99 -23.47 -27.65
CA CYS A 120 -21.26 -24.70 -27.94
C CYS A 120 -20.90 -25.53 -26.70
N THR A 121 -20.97 -24.94 -25.50
CA THR A 121 -20.72 -25.62 -24.22
C THR A 121 -21.97 -25.67 -23.33
N ASN A 122 -23.16 -25.40 -23.88
CA ASN A 122 -24.40 -25.25 -23.11
C ASN A 122 -24.24 -24.25 -21.94
N ASP A 123 -23.51 -23.16 -22.18
CA ASP A 123 -23.17 -22.11 -21.22
C ASP A 123 -22.33 -22.55 -20.00
N VAL A 124 -21.80 -23.78 -20.02
CA VAL A 124 -20.81 -24.26 -19.05
C VAL A 124 -19.42 -23.79 -19.46
N GLU A 125 -18.61 -23.29 -18.53
CA GLU A 125 -17.23 -22.94 -18.85
C GLU A 125 -16.36 -24.22 -18.88
N VAL A 126 -15.74 -24.48 -20.04
CA VAL A 126 -14.82 -25.60 -20.22
C VAL A 126 -13.40 -25.08 -20.36
N GLN A 127 -12.45 -25.83 -19.78
CA GLN A 127 -11.05 -25.46 -19.66
C GLN A 127 -10.18 -26.48 -20.40
N SER A 128 -9.11 -26.02 -21.04
CA SER A 128 -8.10 -26.92 -21.61
C SER A 128 -7.09 -27.36 -20.56
N GLU A 129 -6.22 -28.30 -20.95
CA GLU A 129 -4.94 -28.49 -20.26
C GLU A 129 -4.08 -27.21 -20.28
N TRP A 130 -3.14 -27.14 -19.34
CA TRP A 130 -2.20 -26.03 -19.24
C TRP A 130 -1.02 -26.18 -20.20
N LEU A 131 -0.65 -25.09 -20.88
CA LEU A 131 0.62 -24.95 -21.56
C LEU A 131 1.58 -24.12 -20.71
N TYR A 132 2.82 -24.60 -20.52
CA TYR A 132 3.81 -24.02 -19.62
C TYR A 132 5.03 -23.50 -20.38
N ALA A 133 5.60 -22.39 -19.91
CA ALA A 133 6.89 -21.86 -20.36
C ALA A 133 7.64 -21.22 -19.20
N THR A 134 8.97 -21.18 -19.31
CA THR A 134 9.85 -20.50 -18.35
C THR A 134 10.87 -19.63 -19.07
N PHE A 135 11.33 -18.58 -18.41
CA PHE A 135 12.33 -17.67 -18.95
C PHE A 135 13.33 -17.26 -17.87
N ARG A 136 14.61 -17.20 -18.23
CA ARG A 136 15.70 -16.77 -17.35
C ARG A 136 16.78 -16.07 -18.16
N VAL A 137 17.31 -14.98 -17.62
CA VAL A 137 18.44 -14.27 -18.22
C VAL A 137 19.78 -14.79 -17.65
N PRO A 138 20.85 -14.84 -18.45
CA PRO A 138 22.19 -15.16 -17.96
C PRO A 138 22.79 -13.95 -17.23
N LEU A 139 22.54 -13.84 -15.93
CA LEU A 139 23.04 -12.72 -15.12
C LEU A 139 24.57 -12.79 -14.98
N GLN A 140 25.23 -11.63 -15.10
CA GLN A 140 26.67 -11.48 -14.91
C GLN A 140 27.00 -10.98 -13.48
N GLY A 141 28.26 -11.09 -13.07
CA GLY A 141 28.70 -10.72 -11.72
C GLY A 141 28.44 -11.78 -10.65
N LYS A 142 29.07 -11.62 -9.48
CA LYS A 142 28.85 -12.49 -8.31
C LYS A 142 27.58 -12.06 -7.59
N LEU A 143 26.80 -13.00 -7.05
CA LEU A 143 25.53 -12.67 -6.38
C LEU A 143 25.73 -11.64 -5.25
N GLU A 144 26.79 -11.78 -4.47
CA GLU A 144 27.11 -10.90 -3.33
C GLU A 144 27.64 -9.51 -3.76
N SER A 145 27.80 -9.28 -5.06
CA SER A 145 28.12 -7.94 -5.60
C SER A 145 26.87 -7.13 -5.93
N GLU A 146 25.68 -7.72 -5.89
CA GLU A 146 24.41 -7.01 -6.03
C GLU A 146 24.27 -5.94 -4.94
N VAL A 147 23.62 -4.82 -5.27
CA VAL A 147 23.35 -3.76 -4.30
C VAL A 147 22.46 -4.25 -3.16
N GLN A 148 22.71 -3.73 -1.96
CA GLN A 148 21.95 -4.06 -0.76
C GLN A 148 21.02 -2.93 -0.36
N ASN A 149 20.00 -3.24 0.45
CA ASN A 149 19.08 -2.25 1.04
C ASN A 149 18.46 -1.30 0.00
N PHE A 150 18.21 -1.81 -1.21
CA PHE A 150 17.51 -1.07 -2.24
C PHE A 150 16.07 -0.81 -1.79
N HIS A 151 15.69 0.46 -1.72
CA HIS A 151 14.34 0.88 -1.41
C HIS A 151 14.03 2.20 -2.07
N CYS A 152 12.74 2.44 -2.33
CA CYS A 152 12.26 3.66 -2.94
C CYS A 152 11.04 4.22 -2.20
N ILE A 153 10.94 5.55 -2.15
CA ILE A 153 9.82 6.28 -1.58
C ILE A 153 9.36 7.32 -2.58
N TYR A 154 8.06 7.33 -2.90
CA TYR A 154 7.44 8.31 -3.80
C TYR A 154 6.95 9.51 -2.97
N HIS A 155 7.76 10.55 -2.92
CA HIS A 155 7.52 11.70 -2.07
C HIS A 155 6.48 12.62 -2.70
N ASP A 156 5.48 12.99 -1.88
CA ASP A 156 4.53 14.05 -2.19
C ASP A 156 3.76 13.90 -3.52
N TRP A 157 3.68 12.68 -4.05
CA TRP A 157 3.12 12.41 -5.38
C TRP A 157 3.88 13.10 -6.53
N GLU A 158 5.14 13.43 -6.32
CA GLU A 158 5.91 14.32 -7.21
C GLU A 158 7.20 13.67 -7.73
N TYR A 159 7.98 13.07 -6.83
CA TYR A 159 9.27 12.46 -7.20
C TYR A 159 9.54 11.17 -6.44
N LEU A 160 10.15 10.21 -7.13
CA LEU A 160 10.59 8.96 -6.54
C LEU A 160 12.04 9.08 -6.11
N LYS A 161 12.33 8.80 -4.84
CA LYS A 161 13.69 8.70 -4.32
C LYS A 161 14.01 7.23 -4.06
N CYS A 162 14.97 6.69 -4.80
CA CYS A 162 15.52 5.36 -4.59
C CYS A 162 16.92 5.47 -3.99
N THR A 163 17.24 4.61 -3.01
CA THR A 163 18.59 4.53 -2.45
C THR A 163 19.00 3.08 -2.25
N TRP A 164 20.31 2.84 -2.25
CA TRP A 164 20.92 1.52 -2.09
C TRP A 164 22.28 1.64 -1.43
N GLN A 165 22.82 0.50 -1.03
CA GLN A 165 24.17 0.35 -0.49
C GLN A 165 24.99 -0.59 -1.37
N PRO A 166 26.32 -0.44 -1.41
CA PRO A 166 27.18 -1.37 -2.13
C PRO A 166 27.01 -2.81 -1.64
N GLY A 167 27.10 -3.77 -2.57
CA GLY A 167 27.15 -5.19 -2.25
C GLY A 167 28.37 -5.58 -1.40
N LEU A 168 28.29 -6.68 -0.68
CA LEU A 168 29.39 -7.19 0.17
C LEU A 168 30.69 -7.42 -0.61
N LEU A 169 30.57 -7.87 -1.86
CA LEU A 169 31.70 -8.09 -2.77
C LEU A 169 31.79 -7.02 -3.86
N ALA A 170 31.17 -5.85 -3.67
CA ALA A 170 31.34 -4.73 -4.56
C ALA A 170 32.78 -4.19 -4.48
N PRO A 171 33.52 -4.08 -5.60
CA PRO A 171 34.86 -3.51 -5.60
C PRO A 171 34.84 -2.03 -5.19
N ARG A 172 35.95 -1.55 -4.61
CA ARG A 172 36.12 -0.11 -4.35
C ARG A 172 36.16 0.65 -5.68
N GLY A 173 35.56 1.85 -5.69
CA GLY A 173 35.50 2.70 -6.89
C GLY A 173 34.45 2.26 -7.92
N VAL A 174 33.47 1.43 -7.52
CA VAL A 174 32.31 1.12 -8.35
C VAL A 174 31.46 2.34 -8.60
N ASN A 175 30.98 2.45 -9.83
CA ASN A 175 29.96 3.40 -10.20
C ASN A 175 28.68 2.65 -10.58
N TYR A 176 27.57 3.09 -9.98
CA TYR A 176 26.26 2.48 -10.18
C TYR A 176 25.42 3.29 -11.16
N GLY A 177 24.65 2.60 -12.00
CA GLY A 177 23.65 3.18 -12.87
C GLY A 177 22.27 2.66 -12.50
N LEU A 178 21.30 3.56 -12.35
CA LEU A 178 19.89 3.20 -12.25
C LEU A 178 19.23 3.44 -13.61
N TYR A 179 18.51 2.44 -14.09
CA TYR A 179 17.69 2.49 -15.30
C TYR A 179 16.26 2.17 -14.94
N TYR A 180 15.30 2.78 -15.62
CA TYR A 180 13.89 2.53 -15.40
C TYR A 180 13.10 2.50 -16.71
N TRP A 181 11.94 1.84 -16.67
CA TRP A 181 10.98 1.82 -17.76
C TRP A 181 9.55 1.64 -17.22
N TYR A 182 8.58 2.27 -17.88
CA TYR A 182 7.15 2.04 -17.67
C TYR A 182 6.41 2.11 -19.01
N GLU A 183 5.22 1.52 -19.07
CA GLU A 183 4.39 1.54 -20.29
C GLU A 183 4.07 2.99 -20.70
N GLY A 184 4.56 3.40 -21.86
CA GLY A 184 4.48 4.78 -22.37
C GLY A 184 5.84 5.32 -22.81
N LEU A 185 6.94 4.75 -22.30
CA LEU A 185 8.29 5.03 -22.78
C LEU A 185 8.66 4.12 -23.96
N GLU A 186 9.34 4.66 -24.96
CA GLU A 186 9.83 3.90 -26.12
C GLU A 186 10.97 2.95 -25.74
N HIS A 187 11.87 3.40 -24.86
CA HIS A 187 13.06 2.68 -24.43
C HIS A 187 13.33 2.91 -22.94
N THR A 188 14.25 2.13 -22.36
CA THR A 188 14.69 2.29 -20.97
C THR A 188 15.43 3.62 -20.80
N VAL A 189 15.14 4.34 -19.72
CA VAL A 189 15.76 5.63 -19.42
C VAL A 189 16.75 5.47 -18.27
N GLN A 190 17.93 6.08 -18.38
CA GLN A 190 18.89 6.14 -17.29
C GLN A 190 18.56 7.33 -16.39
N CYS A 191 18.71 7.14 -15.08
CA CYS A 191 18.67 8.22 -14.11
C CYS A 191 19.77 9.25 -14.40
N ASP A 192 19.42 10.52 -14.27
CA ASP A 192 20.28 11.71 -14.43
C ASP A 192 20.52 12.44 -13.11
N HIS A 193 19.61 12.35 -12.14
CA HIS A 193 19.73 12.98 -10.82
C HIS A 193 20.18 11.99 -9.72
N TYR A 194 21.47 11.66 -9.70
CA TYR A 194 22.05 10.75 -8.70
C TYR A 194 22.25 11.40 -7.33
N ILE A 195 22.06 10.59 -6.28
CA ILE A 195 22.48 10.88 -4.91
C ILE A 195 23.83 10.20 -4.71
N GLN A 196 24.85 10.99 -4.43
CA GLN A 196 26.22 10.50 -4.29
C GLN A 196 26.71 10.57 -2.85
N ASP A 197 27.53 9.60 -2.47
CA ASP A 197 28.35 9.63 -1.27
C ASP A 197 29.80 9.32 -1.64
N HIS A 198 30.72 10.18 -1.21
CA HIS A 198 32.13 10.11 -1.58
C HIS A 198 32.39 9.88 -3.09
N GLY A 199 31.54 10.44 -3.95
CA GLY A 199 31.65 10.32 -5.42
C GLY A 199 31.08 9.02 -6.03
N VAL A 200 30.44 8.17 -5.23
CA VAL A 200 29.77 6.94 -5.67
C VAL A 200 28.27 7.15 -5.71
N ASN A 201 27.62 6.75 -6.81
CA ASN A 201 26.17 6.78 -6.94
C ASN A 201 25.51 5.77 -5.96
N MET A 202 24.84 6.26 -4.91
CA MET A 202 24.14 5.42 -3.91
C MET A 202 22.62 5.66 -3.90
N GLY A 203 22.13 6.47 -4.80
CA GLY A 203 20.70 6.72 -4.95
C GLY A 203 20.40 7.48 -6.23
N CYS A 204 19.11 7.63 -6.50
CA CYS A 204 18.60 8.34 -7.66
C CYS A 204 17.27 9.00 -7.30
N MET A 205 17.05 10.20 -7.84
CA MET A 205 15.77 10.90 -7.79
C MET A 205 15.15 10.93 -9.18
N LEU A 206 13.98 10.33 -9.35
CA LEU A 206 13.21 10.36 -10.60
C LEU A 206 12.04 11.33 -10.45
N GLN A 207 11.87 12.20 -11.42
CA GLN A 207 10.79 13.19 -11.47
C GLN A 207 9.86 12.92 -12.66
N ASN A 208 8.75 13.66 -12.75
CA ASN A 208 7.82 13.60 -13.88
C ASN A 208 7.21 12.20 -14.13
N LEU A 209 6.93 11.47 -13.05
CA LEU A 209 6.42 10.09 -13.11
C LEU A 209 4.89 10.00 -13.08
N SER A 210 4.16 11.10 -13.29
CA SER A 210 2.69 11.13 -13.26
C SER A 210 2.04 10.13 -14.23
N GLN A 211 2.65 9.90 -15.39
CA GLN A 211 2.16 8.91 -16.38
C GLN A 211 2.39 7.45 -15.97
N ALA A 212 3.21 7.21 -14.95
CA ALA A 212 3.60 5.90 -14.45
C ALA A 212 2.90 5.54 -13.12
N GLU A 213 2.10 6.45 -12.55
CA GLU A 213 1.57 6.38 -11.18
C GLU A 213 0.84 5.08 -10.83
N TYR A 214 0.00 4.60 -11.75
CA TYR A 214 -0.77 3.35 -11.63
C TYR A 214 -0.28 2.26 -12.58
N LYS A 215 0.98 2.35 -13.02
CA LYS A 215 1.64 1.36 -13.86
C LYS A 215 2.76 0.67 -13.09
N ASP A 216 3.15 -0.50 -13.56
CA ASP A 216 4.35 -1.16 -13.08
C ASP A 216 5.58 -0.41 -13.62
N LEU A 217 6.44 0.04 -12.70
CA LEU A 217 7.72 0.68 -12.99
C LEU A 217 8.83 -0.36 -12.86
N SER A 218 9.43 -0.76 -13.98
CA SER A 218 10.56 -1.68 -14.00
C SER A 218 11.85 -0.91 -13.74
N ILE A 219 12.67 -1.37 -12.80
CA ILE A 219 13.94 -0.76 -12.42
C ILE A 219 15.07 -1.78 -12.53
N CYS A 220 16.23 -1.32 -13.01
CA CYS A 220 17.49 -2.04 -12.94
C CYS A 220 18.54 -1.15 -12.28
N VAL A 221 19.25 -1.69 -11.28
CA VAL A 221 20.48 -1.08 -10.75
C VAL A 221 21.64 -2.00 -11.09
N ASN A 222 22.56 -1.50 -11.91
CA ASN A 222 23.77 -2.22 -12.25
C ASN A 222 25.01 -1.39 -11.87
N GLY A 223 26.18 -2.01 -11.96
CA GLY A 223 27.44 -1.32 -11.70
C GLY A 223 28.59 -2.00 -12.41
N SER A 224 29.66 -1.25 -12.65
CA SER A 224 30.88 -1.78 -13.23
C SER A 224 32.13 -1.09 -12.68
N VAL A 225 33.25 -1.81 -12.67
CA VAL A 225 34.59 -1.30 -12.38
C VAL A 225 35.58 -1.96 -13.31
N ALA A 226 36.32 -1.17 -14.11
CA ALA A 226 37.43 -1.66 -14.94
C ALA A 226 37.11 -3.00 -15.66
N ALA A 227 35.99 -3.03 -16.39
CA ALA A 227 35.43 -4.19 -17.10
C ALA A 227 34.84 -5.35 -16.26
N THR A 228 34.91 -5.29 -14.92
CA THR A 228 34.19 -6.22 -14.04
C THR A 228 32.75 -5.74 -13.85
N LEU A 229 31.78 -6.58 -14.20
CA LEU A 229 30.35 -6.30 -14.04
C LEU A 229 29.85 -6.87 -12.72
N LEU A 230 29.07 -6.06 -12.00
CA LEU A 230 28.38 -6.48 -10.78
C LEU A 230 27.09 -7.19 -11.13
N ARG A 231 26.55 -7.95 -10.18
CA ARG A 231 25.21 -8.53 -10.28
C ARG A 231 24.18 -7.39 -10.34
N PRO A 232 23.36 -7.30 -11.40
CA PRO A 232 22.31 -6.29 -11.48
C PRO A 232 21.14 -6.69 -10.59
N LEU A 233 20.59 -5.71 -9.89
CA LEU A 233 19.30 -5.81 -9.21
C LEU A 233 18.19 -5.46 -10.20
N TYR A 234 17.13 -6.26 -10.25
CA TYR A 234 15.89 -5.94 -10.95
C TYR A 234 14.73 -5.82 -9.95
N ALA A 235 13.88 -4.82 -10.13
CA ALA A 235 12.71 -4.62 -9.28
C ALA A 235 11.53 -4.07 -10.09
N THR A 236 10.32 -4.50 -9.73
CA THR A 236 9.07 -3.92 -10.25
C THR A 236 8.38 -3.17 -9.14
N LEU A 237 8.21 -1.86 -9.30
CA LEU A 237 7.61 -0.98 -8.31
C LEU A 237 6.23 -0.49 -8.76
N ARG A 238 5.38 -0.15 -7.78
CA ARG A 238 4.10 0.54 -8.00
C ARG A 238 4.11 1.83 -7.20
N LEU A 239 4.13 2.96 -7.90
CA LEU A 239 4.41 4.26 -7.29
C LEU A 239 3.39 4.65 -6.22
N HIS A 240 2.09 4.43 -6.48
CA HIS A 240 1.01 4.73 -5.51
C HIS A 240 1.20 4.00 -4.17
N ASN A 241 1.69 2.75 -4.18
CA ASN A 241 1.96 1.97 -2.96
C ASN A 241 3.24 2.39 -2.22
N LEU A 242 4.06 3.24 -2.85
CA LEU A 242 5.30 3.76 -2.26
C LEU A 242 5.16 5.21 -1.78
N ALA A 243 3.94 5.76 -1.80
CA ALA A 243 3.74 7.17 -1.57
C ALA A 243 3.95 7.56 -0.09
N LYS A 244 4.70 8.65 0.12
CA LYS A 244 4.89 9.31 1.41
C LYS A 244 4.57 10.80 1.26
N PRO A 245 3.42 11.27 1.75
CA PRO A 245 3.15 12.71 1.76
C PRO A 245 4.02 13.42 2.79
N SER A 246 4.17 14.72 2.61
CA SER A 246 4.74 15.63 3.59
C SER A 246 3.85 15.73 4.84
N PRO A 247 4.40 16.19 5.98
CA PRO A 247 3.62 16.42 7.18
C PRO A 247 2.51 17.49 6.93
N PRO A 248 1.33 17.36 7.57
CA PRO A 248 0.27 18.36 7.49
C PRO A 248 0.74 19.74 7.95
N GLN A 249 0.21 20.80 7.36
CA GLN A 249 0.69 22.16 7.60
C GLN A 249 -0.28 22.94 8.51
N GLN A 250 0.21 24.06 9.04
CA GLN A 250 -0.60 25.05 9.77
C GLN A 250 -1.47 24.43 10.88
N LEU A 251 -0.89 23.52 11.67
CA LEU A 251 -1.58 22.95 12.82
C LEU A 251 -1.81 24.05 13.86
N VAL A 252 -3.07 24.36 14.12
CA VAL A 252 -3.50 25.36 15.09
C VAL A 252 -4.37 24.69 16.15
N VAL A 253 -4.05 24.95 17.42
CA VAL A 253 -4.84 24.51 18.57
C VAL A 253 -5.40 25.73 19.27
N SER A 254 -6.71 25.79 19.44
CA SER A 254 -7.43 26.92 20.04
C SER A 254 -8.50 26.45 21.03
N MET A 255 -8.97 27.34 21.90
CA MET A 255 -10.05 27.04 22.86
C MET A 255 -11.40 27.48 22.29
N SER A 256 -12.38 26.58 22.31
CA SER A 256 -13.76 26.87 21.94
C SER A 256 -14.49 27.60 23.08
N ALA A 257 -15.66 28.18 22.78
CA ALA A 257 -16.52 28.79 23.80
C ALA A 257 -17.01 27.78 24.86
N ALA A 258 -17.01 26.47 24.52
CA ALA A 258 -17.38 25.38 25.41
C ALA A 258 -16.20 24.81 26.22
N GLU A 259 -15.04 25.50 26.25
CA GLU A 259 -13.81 25.03 26.92
C GLU A 259 -13.25 23.71 26.34
N GLU A 260 -13.49 23.48 25.05
CA GLU A 260 -12.95 22.35 24.29
C GLU A 260 -11.80 22.79 23.39
N LEU A 261 -10.86 21.89 23.13
CA LEU A 261 -9.74 22.18 22.23
C LEU A 261 -10.19 21.97 20.79
N ARG A 262 -10.21 23.05 20.01
CA ARG A 262 -10.41 23.01 18.57
C ARG A 262 -9.06 22.90 17.88
N VAL A 263 -8.88 21.81 17.15
CA VAL A 263 -7.67 21.51 16.38
C VAL A 263 -8.00 21.66 14.91
N VAL A 264 -7.19 22.40 14.16
CA VAL A 264 -7.35 22.62 12.73
C VAL A 264 -5.98 22.51 12.06
N TRP A 265 -5.90 21.88 10.90
CA TRP A 265 -4.71 21.85 10.06
C TRP A 265 -5.08 22.04 8.59
N SER A 266 -4.07 22.21 7.74
CA SER A 266 -4.20 22.18 6.28
C SER A 266 -3.48 20.96 5.70
N PRO A 267 -3.93 20.46 4.53
CA PRO A 267 -3.23 19.40 3.80
C PRO A 267 -1.76 19.77 3.51
N PRO A 268 -0.88 18.78 3.30
CA PRO A 268 0.49 19.03 2.88
C PRO A 268 0.54 19.74 1.51
N GLY A 269 1.57 20.56 1.28
CA GLY A 269 1.73 21.33 0.04
C GLY A 269 2.17 20.54 -1.20
N GLY A 270 2.23 19.21 -1.13
CA GLY A 270 2.61 18.33 -2.24
C GLY A 270 1.49 18.16 -3.27
N GLN A 271 1.72 17.31 -4.28
CA GLN A 271 0.75 17.02 -5.34
C GLN A 271 -0.24 15.90 -4.95
N THR A 272 -0.20 15.44 -3.69
CA THR A 272 -1.09 14.39 -3.22
C THR A 272 -2.54 14.89 -3.22
N PRO A 273 -3.46 14.24 -3.95
CA PRO A 273 -4.85 14.69 -4.01
C PRO A 273 -5.50 14.66 -2.62
N PRO A 274 -6.27 15.68 -2.20
CA PRO A 274 -6.89 15.73 -0.87
C PRO A 274 -7.77 14.51 -0.56
N GLN A 275 -8.48 13.99 -1.57
CA GLN A 275 -9.32 12.79 -1.44
C GLN A 275 -8.53 11.50 -1.24
N CYS A 276 -7.22 11.52 -1.47
CA CYS A 276 -6.32 10.39 -1.25
C CYS A 276 -5.62 10.46 0.11
N LEU A 277 -5.84 11.51 0.90
CA LEU A 277 -5.21 11.66 2.21
C LEU A 277 -6.11 11.13 3.33
N GLU A 278 -5.50 10.46 4.29
CA GLU A 278 -6.07 10.21 5.60
C GLU A 278 -5.11 10.66 6.69
N TYR A 279 -5.68 11.09 7.81
CA TYR A 279 -4.92 11.66 8.92
C TYR A 279 -5.07 10.79 10.16
N GLU A 280 -3.93 10.56 10.82
CA GLU A 280 -3.93 10.05 12.18
C GLU A 280 -3.91 11.24 13.12
N SER A 281 -4.99 11.35 13.88
CA SER A 281 -5.08 12.18 15.07
C SER A 281 -5.63 11.33 16.22
N VAL A 282 -5.85 11.92 17.40
CA VAL A 282 -6.52 11.24 18.51
C VAL A 282 -7.93 10.72 18.11
N SER A 283 -8.48 11.21 16.99
CA SER A 283 -9.66 10.73 16.26
C SER A 283 -9.27 10.42 14.79
N THR A 284 -9.42 9.19 14.32
CA THR A 284 -9.20 8.81 12.92
C THR A 284 -10.32 9.37 12.04
N GLN A 285 -10.13 10.56 11.47
CA GLN A 285 -11.10 11.20 10.57
C GLN A 285 -10.42 11.81 9.35
N VAL A 286 -11.15 11.84 8.24
CA VAL A 286 -10.79 12.48 6.97
C VAL A 286 -10.86 14.02 7.08
N GLU A 287 -11.49 14.52 8.13
CA GLU A 287 -11.68 15.95 8.39
C GLU A 287 -10.38 16.62 8.85
N THR A 288 -10.07 17.80 8.31
CA THR A 288 -8.90 18.60 8.69
C THR A 288 -9.11 19.43 9.97
N ALA A 289 -10.15 19.10 10.73
CA ALA A 289 -10.48 19.73 11.98
C ALA A 289 -11.23 18.75 12.89
N PHE A 290 -10.98 18.84 14.20
CA PHE A 290 -11.81 18.17 15.20
C PHE A 290 -11.81 18.95 16.50
N THR A 291 -12.75 18.59 17.37
CA THR A 291 -12.85 19.13 18.72
C THR A 291 -12.60 18.00 19.71
N ILE A 292 -11.74 18.24 20.70
CA ILE A 292 -11.44 17.26 21.75
C ILE A 292 -11.64 17.87 23.14
N SER A 293 -12.22 17.09 24.04
CA SER A 293 -12.35 17.50 25.44
C SER A 293 -10.98 17.53 26.11
N ARG A 294 -10.74 18.55 26.94
CA ARG A 294 -9.46 18.69 27.62
C ARG A 294 -9.33 17.68 28.76
N ALA A 295 -8.51 16.66 28.56
CA ALA A 295 -8.15 15.72 29.62
C ALA A 295 -7.46 16.45 30.79
N ASN A 296 -7.92 16.22 32.02
CA ASN A 296 -7.33 16.69 33.27
C ASN A 296 -7.19 18.22 33.45
N ARG A 297 -7.90 19.06 32.68
CA ARG A 297 -7.79 20.53 32.76
C ARG A 297 -6.31 21.00 32.76
N SER A 298 -5.44 20.30 32.04
CA SER A 298 -4.02 20.60 32.02
C SER A 298 -3.79 22.03 31.52
N ARG A 299 -2.71 22.65 31.99
CA ARG A 299 -2.35 24.03 31.58
C ARG A 299 -1.83 24.10 30.16
N VAL A 300 -1.23 23.00 29.70
CA VAL A 300 -0.66 22.83 28.37
C VAL A 300 -1.28 21.58 27.76
N SER A 301 -1.74 21.70 26.53
CA SER A 301 -2.29 20.61 25.74
C SER A 301 -1.61 20.60 24.39
N CYS A 302 -0.86 19.54 24.10
CA CYS A 302 -0.16 19.36 22.84
C CYS A 302 -0.91 18.35 21.97
N VAL A 303 -1.00 18.66 20.68
CA VAL A 303 -1.63 17.81 19.68
C VAL A 303 -0.63 17.55 18.57
N ARG A 304 -0.65 16.32 18.06
CA ARG A 304 0.15 15.90 16.91
C ARG A 304 -0.74 15.34 15.82
N VAL A 305 -0.40 15.62 14.57
CA VAL A 305 -1.11 15.13 13.40
C VAL A 305 -0.09 14.68 12.35
N ARG A 306 -0.36 13.55 11.70
CA ARG A 306 0.38 13.09 10.52
C ARG A 306 -0.60 12.55 9.48
N GLY A 307 -0.15 12.47 8.24
CA GLY A 307 -0.96 12.01 7.11
C GLY A 307 -0.34 10.81 6.41
N ARG A 308 -1.16 10.05 5.71
CA ARG A 308 -0.73 9.05 4.73
C ARG A 308 -1.72 8.98 3.58
N THR A 309 -1.37 8.25 2.54
CA THR A 309 -2.33 7.84 1.52
C THR A 309 -3.37 6.89 2.11
N ASN A 310 -4.63 7.12 1.79
CA ASN A 310 -5.71 6.22 2.14
C ASN A 310 -5.80 5.00 1.20
N ASN A 311 -6.55 4.01 1.67
CA ASN A 311 -6.70 2.73 0.99
C ASN A 311 -7.51 2.79 -0.33
N PHE A 312 -8.09 3.95 -0.66
CA PHE A 312 -8.80 4.13 -1.94
C PHE A 312 -7.86 4.46 -3.09
N CYS A 313 -6.73 5.10 -2.79
CA CYS A 313 -5.76 5.50 -3.81
C CYS A 313 -4.51 4.61 -3.83
N ALA A 314 -4.22 3.90 -2.73
CA ALA A 314 -3.12 2.95 -2.68
C ALA A 314 -3.42 1.80 -1.72
N ASP A 315 -2.94 0.59 -2.03
CA ASP A 315 -3.08 -0.58 -1.13
C ASP A 315 -2.18 -0.43 0.10
N GLU A 316 -1.04 0.24 -0.08
CA GLU A 316 -0.02 0.49 0.93
C GLU A 316 0.44 1.96 0.89
N GLY A 317 1.06 2.44 1.96
CA GLY A 317 1.58 3.80 1.99
C GLY A 317 2.35 4.12 3.26
N PHE A 318 3.19 5.14 3.18
CA PHE A 318 4.02 5.58 4.28
C PHE A 318 3.36 6.72 5.05
N TRP A 319 3.46 6.67 6.38
CA TRP A 319 3.13 7.80 7.22
C TRP A 319 4.13 8.93 7.02
N SER A 320 3.62 10.15 6.97
CA SER A 320 4.43 11.35 7.07
C SER A 320 5.01 11.53 8.48
N GLU A 321 5.95 12.47 8.61
CA GLU A 321 6.43 12.89 9.91
C GLU A 321 5.32 13.59 10.72
N TRP A 322 5.48 13.66 12.03
CA TRP A 322 4.51 14.33 12.89
C TRP A 322 4.64 15.86 12.82
N THR A 323 3.52 16.55 12.62
CA THR A 323 3.38 17.97 12.97
C THR A 323 2.85 18.08 14.38
N GLN A 324 3.41 18.96 15.21
CA GLN A 324 3.01 19.13 16.61
C GLN A 324 2.80 20.60 16.95
N GLU A 325 1.73 20.88 17.70
CA GLU A 325 1.43 22.21 18.23
C GLU A 325 0.89 22.11 19.67
N CYS A 326 1.18 23.10 20.52
CA CYS A 326 0.79 23.12 21.92
C CYS A 326 0.02 24.39 22.27
N PHE A 327 -1.15 24.24 22.88
CA PHE A 327 -1.93 25.35 23.42
C PHE A 327 -1.71 25.50 24.92
N SER A 328 -1.53 26.74 25.39
CA SER A 328 -1.40 27.08 26.82
C SER A 328 -2.48 28.07 27.27
N VAL A 329 -3.19 27.75 28.35
CA VAL A 329 -4.18 28.67 28.93
C VAL A 329 -3.49 29.76 29.76
N SER A 330 -3.63 31.02 29.36
CA SER A 330 -3.12 32.15 30.14
C SER A 330 -3.98 32.41 31.37
N ARG A 331 -3.33 32.66 32.50
CA ARG A 331 -3.95 32.90 33.81
C ARG A 331 -4.56 34.32 33.85
N LYS A 332 -5.85 34.47 33.52
CA LYS A 332 -6.59 35.71 33.81
C LYS A 332 -6.98 35.83 35.30
N GLU A 333 -7.20 34.71 35.98
CA GLU A 333 -7.75 34.69 37.34
C GLU A 333 -6.86 35.33 38.42
N VAL A 334 -5.54 35.31 38.22
CA VAL A 334 -4.64 35.93 39.21
C VAL A 334 -4.61 37.44 39.08
N LYS A 335 -4.72 38.02 37.88
CA LYS A 335 -4.77 39.49 37.76
C LYS A 335 -6.01 40.07 38.44
N GLN A 336 -7.14 39.36 38.41
CA GLN A 336 -8.38 39.82 39.02
C GLN A 336 -8.33 39.73 40.56
N LEU A 337 -7.76 38.67 41.12
CA LEU A 337 -7.53 38.56 42.58
C LEU A 337 -6.58 39.65 43.09
N PHE A 338 -5.51 39.94 42.34
CA PHE A 338 -4.54 40.98 42.70
C PHE A 338 -5.12 42.41 42.66
N ILE A 339 -6.24 42.62 41.94
CA ILE A 339 -6.96 43.91 41.95
C ILE A 339 -8.05 43.93 43.03
N LEU A 340 -8.76 42.82 43.26
CA LEU A 340 -9.82 42.76 44.27
C LEU A 340 -9.29 42.81 45.71
N ILE A 341 -8.15 42.16 46.00
CA ILE A 341 -7.61 42.10 47.37
C ILE A 341 -7.23 43.51 47.91
N PRO A 342 -6.49 44.36 47.18
CA PRO A 342 -6.21 45.72 47.63
C PRO A 342 -7.45 46.60 47.78
N VAL A 343 -8.45 46.42 46.91
CA VAL A 343 -9.72 47.18 46.98
C VAL A 343 -10.51 46.82 48.24
N ILE A 344 -10.61 45.53 48.57
CA ILE A 344 -11.29 45.07 49.79
C ILE A 344 -10.54 45.53 51.05
N LEU A 345 -9.20 45.45 51.04
CA LEU A 345 -8.36 45.94 52.14
C LEU A 345 -8.45 47.46 52.31
N GLY A 346 -8.53 48.22 51.22
CA GLY A 346 -8.72 49.67 51.24
C GLY A 346 -10.09 50.07 51.80
N LEU A 347 -11.17 49.42 51.37
CA LEU A 347 -12.52 49.68 51.87
C LEU A 347 -12.67 49.32 53.35
N SER A 348 -12.13 48.18 53.78
CA SER A 348 -12.15 47.79 55.20
C SER A 348 -11.34 48.74 56.09
N SER A 349 -10.16 49.18 55.63
CA SER A 349 -9.36 50.18 56.35
C SER A 349 -10.10 51.52 56.48
N SER A 350 -10.78 51.95 55.42
CA SER A 350 -11.58 53.18 55.41
C SER A 350 -12.72 53.10 56.44
N LEU A 351 -13.46 51.98 56.47
CA LEU A 351 -14.54 51.74 57.43
C LEU A 351 -14.03 51.72 58.88
N LEU A 352 -12.87 51.12 59.13
CA LEU A 352 -12.23 51.13 60.45
C LEU A 352 -11.84 52.56 60.87
N ILE A 353 -11.32 53.37 59.97
CA ILE A 353 -11.01 54.78 60.25
C ILE A 353 -12.28 55.57 60.57
N PHE A 354 -13.37 55.40 59.79
CA PHE A 354 -14.64 56.08 60.06
C PHE A 354 -15.26 55.68 61.41
N THR A 355 -15.19 54.40 61.76
CA THR A 355 -15.69 53.92 63.07
C THR A 355 -14.83 54.42 64.24
N LEU A 356 -13.50 54.48 64.10
CA LEU A 356 -12.59 55.04 65.11
C LEU A 356 -12.82 56.54 65.29
N ILE A 357 -12.97 57.32 64.20
CA ILE A 357 -13.29 58.76 64.26
C ILE A 357 -14.67 58.97 64.91
N GLY A 358 -15.64 58.11 64.60
CA GLY A 358 -16.96 58.10 65.23
C GLY A 358 -16.92 57.84 66.74
N GLN A 359 -16.01 56.96 67.19
CA GLN A 359 -15.79 56.70 68.62
C GLN A 359 -14.99 57.81 69.32
N CYS A 360 -14.03 58.45 68.65
CA CYS A 360 -13.32 59.63 69.17
C CYS A 360 -14.25 60.83 69.36
N LYS A 361 -15.23 61.04 68.47
CA LYS A 361 -16.26 62.07 68.67
C LYS A 361 -17.21 61.79 69.85
N LYS A 362 -17.32 60.53 70.31
CA LYS A 362 -18.19 60.13 71.42
C LYS A 362 -17.52 60.22 72.80
N LYS A 363 -16.19 60.37 72.88
CA LYS A 363 -15.46 60.56 74.15
C LYS A 363 -14.88 61.97 74.24
N SER A 364 -15.71 62.92 74.67
CA SER A 364 -15.25 64.17 75.28
C SER A 364 -16.17 64.50 76.45
N PRO A 365 -15.73 64.37 77.73
CA PRO A 365 -16.51 64.76 78.89
C PRO A 365 -16.13 66.15 79.41
N ALA A 366 -17.13 66.80 80.01
CA ALA A 366 -17.14 68.15 80.56
C ALA A 366 -16.36 68.32 81.90
N GLY A 367 -15.98 69.56 82.23
CA GLY A 367 -15.68 70.00 83.61
C GLY A 367 -14.76 71.23 83.75
N LYS A 368 -15.32 72.34 84.26
CA LYS A 368 -14.77 73.70 84.61
C LYS A 368 -14.17 73.71 86.07
N PRO A 369 -13.78 74.84 86.71
CA PRO A 369 -12.68 75.83 86.49
C PRO A 369 -11.89 76.18 87.80
N SER A 370 -10.79 76.96 87.77
CA SER A 370 -10.41 77.90 88.87
C SER A 370 -9.39 78.97 88.42
N HIS A 371 -9.57 80.18 88.94
CA HIS A 371 -8.76 81.39 88.77
C HIS A 371 -7.45 81.41 89.59
N THR A 372 -6.60 82.42 89.32
CA THR A 372 -5.74 83.30 90.17
C THR A 372 -4.32 83.36 89.57
N LEU A 373 -3.84 84.40 88.87
CA LEU A 373 -3.55 85.82 89.16
C LEU A 373 -2.28 86.04 90.03
N VAL A 374 -1.47 87.05 89.60
CA VAL A 374 -0.23 87.64 90.17
C VAL A 374 1.05 86.88 89.77
N GLY A 375 2.06 87.43 89.11
CA GLY A 375 2.78 88.73 89.13
C GLY A 375 4.28 88.36 89.19
N CYS A 376 5.27 89.01 88.59
CA CYS A 376 5.51 90.36 88.09
C CYS A 376 6.37 90.30 86.82
#